data_AF-A0A540WBE7-F1
#
_entry.id   AF-A0A540WBE7-F1
#
_cell.length_a   1.000
_cell.length_b   1.000
_cell.length_c   1.000
_cell.angle_alpha   90.00
_cell.angle_beta   90.00
_cell.angle_gamma   90.00
#
_symmetry.space_group_name_H-M   'P 1'
#
loop_
_entity.id
_entity.type
_entity.pdbx_description
1 polymer ?
#
loop_
_entity_poly.entity_id
_entity_poly.type
_entity_poly.pdbx_seq_one_letter_code
_entity_poly.pdbx_strand_id
1 'polypeptide(L)'
;MTMQEALGRTEPFEVISNYGTGGDPKARGRRRYDEPSATVTGKASRNKLTWDGKDRGVFTLPELGVLQTFPRDYPWRRVNGDDVDTPGVRSVIAQQIGNAVPPRLGMHVLASALNVPREDLEAALKLRYHY
;
A
#
# COMPACT_ATOMS: atom_id res chain seq x y z
N MET A 1 -12.74 -4.43 -1.58
CA MET A 1 -11.48 -4.96 -2.10
C MET A 1 -10.64 -5.40 -0.93
N THR A 2 -10.30 -6.68 -0.89
CA THR A 2 -9.39 -7.28 0.11
C THR A 2 -7.94 -6.99 -0.26
N MET A 3 -7.00 -7.17 0.68
CA MET A 3 -5.57 -7.07 0.34
C MET A 3 -5.16 -8.12 -0.70
N GLN A 4 -5.70 -9.33 -0.63
CA GLN A 4 -5.39 -10.39 -1.60
C GLN A 4 -5.76 -9.99 -3.02
N GLU A 5 -6.99 -9.49 -3.19
CA GLU A 5 -7.50 -9.01 -4.48
C GLU A 5 -6.63 -7.87 -5.02
N ALA A 6 -6.38 -6.85 -4.20
CA ALA A 6 -5.57 -5.70 -4.60
C ALA A 6 -4.13 -6.10 -4.97
N LEU A 7 -3.53 -7.02 -4.21
CA LEU A 7 -2.14 -7.40 -4.41
C LEU A 7 -1.95 -8.47 -5.48
N GLY A 8 -3.02 -9.14 -5.93
CA GLY A 8 -2.94 -10.28 -6.84
C GLY A 8 -2.15 -11.46 -6.25
N ARG A 9 -2.07 -11.56 -4.92
CA ARG A 9 -1.36 -12.65 -4.25
C ARG A 9 -2.23 -13.89 -4.22
N THR A 10 -1.69 -15.03 -4.66
CA THR A 10 -2.38 -16.32 -4.59
C THR A 10 -2.25 -16.96 -3.21
N GLU A 11 -1.12 -16.75 -2.53
CA GLU A 11 -0.86 -17.34 -1.22
C GLU A 11 -1.46 -16.51 -0.08
N PRO A 12 -2.13 -17.16 0.90
CA PRO A 12 -2.59 -16.53 2.12
C PRO A 12 -1.47 -15.91 2.97
N PHE A 13 -1.81 -14.83 3.66
CA PHE A 13 -0.93 -14.17 4.63
C PHE A 13 -1.72 -13.42 5.70
N GLU A 14 -1.10 -13.20 6.84
CA GLU A 14 -1.57 -12.33 7.89
C GLU A 14 -0.51 -11.24 8.11
N VAL A 15 -0.95 -10.00 8.14
CA VAL A 15 -0.12 -8.83 8.40
C VAL A 15 -0.04 -8.60 9.89
N ILE A 16 1.17 -8.60 10.44
CA ILE A 16 1.46 -8.19 11.81
C ILE A 16 2.04 -6.79 11.76
N SER A 17 1.32 -5.83 12.34
CA SER A 17 1.72 -4.43 12.41
C SER A 17 3.01 -4.22 13.17
N ASN A 18 3.84 -3.27 12.74
CA ASN A 18 4.98 -2.80 13.51
C ASN A 18 4.59 -1.86 14.67
N TYR A 19 3.30 -1.51 14.80
CA TYR A 19 2.77 -0.72 15.91
C TYR A 19 2.06 -1.61 16.94
N GLY A 20 2.32 -1.32 18.21
CA GLY A 20 1.57 -1.89 19.33
C GLY A 20 0.28 -1.10 19.56
N THR A 21 -0.64 -1.66 20.34
CA THR A 21 -1.95 -1.09 20.63
C THR A 21 -2.07 -0.90 22.15
N GLY A 22 -2.72 0.18 22.60
CA GLY A 22 -2.95 0.42 24.04
C GLY A 22 -1.69 0.68 24.86
N GLY A 23 -0.59 1.13 24.22
CA GLY A 23 0.69 1.33 24.89
C GLY A 23 1.52 0.05 25.11
N ASP A 24 1.00 -1.13 24.74
CA ASP A 24 1.75 -2.38 24.76
C ASP A 24 2.40 -2.64 23.39
N PRO A 25 3.75 -2.59 23.29
CA PRO A 25 4.47 -2.93 22.07
C PRO A 25 4.26 -4.38 21.61
N LYS A 26 3.82 -5.30 22.48
CA LYS A 26 3.59 -6.71 22.13
C LYS A 26 2.19 -6.94 21.55
N ALA A 27 1.21 -6.11 21.91
CA ALA A 27 -0.14 -6.12 21.34
C ALA A 27 -0.17 -5.57 19.91
N ARG A 28 0.43 -6.31 18.97
CA ARG A 28 0.48 -5.93 17.54
C ARG A 28 -0.88 -6.14 16.89
N GLY A 29 -1.34 -5.15 16.15
CA GLY A 29 -2.51 -5.30 15.28
C GLY A 29 -2.25 -6.37 14.21
N ARG A 30 -3.24 -7.22 13.96
CA ARG A 30 -3.19 -8.29 12.96
C ARG A 30 -4.33 -8.09 11.95
N ARG A 31 -4.09 -8.36 10.68
CA ARG A 31 -5.13 -8.42 9.64
C ARG A 31 -4.83 -9.54 8.65
N ARG A 32 -5.85 -10.28 8.25
CA ARG A 32 -5.73 -11.34 7.25
C ARG A 32 -5.77 -10.79 5.83
N TYR A 33 -5.23 -11.57 4.90
CA TYR A 33 -5.21 -11.29 3.46
C TYR A 33 -6.60 -11.00 2.86
N ASP A 34 -7.66 -11.59 3.43
CA ASP A 34 -9.06 -11.43 3.02
C ASP A 34 -9.74 -10.22 3.67
N GLU A 35 -9.01 -9.43 4.45
CA GLU A 35 -9.46 -8.14 4.97
C GLU A 35 -8.87 -6.98 4.14
N PRO A 36 -9.49 -5.78 4.18
CA PRO A 36 -8.85 -4.56 3.70
C PRO A 36 -7.56 -4.26 4.47
N SER A 37 -6.65 -3.50 3.84
CA SER A 37 -5.44 -3.05 4.52
C SER A 37 -5.75 -2.12 5.70
N ALA A 38 -4.92 -2.19 6.74
CA ALA A 38 -4.81 -1.07 7.68
C ALA A 38 -4.16 0.13 6.97
N THR A 39 -4.23 1.31 7.59
CA THR A 39 -3.57 2.51 7.08
C THR A 39 -2.09 2.23 6.73
N VAL A 40 -1.73 2.49 5.48
CA VAL A 40 -0.35 2.36 4.99
C VAL A 40 0.43 3.59 5.45
N THR A 41 1.28 3.41 6.46
CA THR A 41 2.13 4.49 7.01
C THR A 41 3.53 4.45 6.41
N GLY A 42 4.33 5.50 6.67
CA GLY A 42 5.75 5.54 6.28
C GLY A 42 6.63 4.44 6.89
N LYS A 43 6.10 3.65 7.83
CA LYS A 43 6.78 2.50 8.45
C LYS A 43 6.13 1.15 8.09
N ALA A 44 5.13 1.12 7.21
CA ALA A 44 4.42 -0.10 6.82
C ALA A 44 5.34 -1.15 6.16
N SER A 45 6.48 -0.73 5.61
CA SER A 45 7.51 -1.63 5.08
C SER A 45 8.19 -2.53 6.12
N ARG A 46 7.90 -2.31 7.41
CA ARG A 46 8.34 -3.11 8.56
C ARG A 46 7.28 -4.08 9.07
N ASN A 47 6.05 -4.02 8.54
CA ASN A 47 5.01 -4.98 8.90
C ASN A 47 5.44 -6.37 8.43
N LYS A 48 5.32 -7.35 9.31
CA LYS A 48 5.66 -8.74 9.01
C LYS A 48 4.47 -9.44 8.40
N LEU A 49 4.73 -10.33 7.46
CA LEU A 49 3.73 -11.20 6.86
C LEU A 49 3.98 -12.61 7.35
N THR A 50 2.94 -13.28 7.85
CA THR A 50 3.05 -14.65 8.34
C THR A 50 1.86 -15.47 7.91
N TRP A 51 2.01 -16.79 7.77
CA TRP A 51 0.87 -17.69 7.57
C TRP A 51 1.17 -19.04 8.18
N ASP A 52 0.24 -19.61 8.95
CA ASP A 52 0.41 -20.89 9.66
C ASP A 52 1.74 -20.98 10.43
N GLY A 53 2.11 -19.90 11.12
CA GLY A 53 3.36 -19.79 11.88
C GLY A 53 4.63 -19.63 11.05
N LYS A 54 4.54 -19.63 9.72
CA LYS A 54 5.67 -19.43 8.80
C LYS A 54 5.85 -17.96 8.46
N ASP A 55 7.10 -17.50 8.42
CA ASP A 55 7.46 -16.18 7.93
C ASP A 55 7.25 -16.09 6.41
N ARG A 56 6.57 -15.05 5.96
CA ARG A 56 6.31 -14.71 4.55
C ARG A 56 7.01 -13.39 4.16
N GLY A 57 7.90 -12.88 5.01
CA GLY A 57 8.68 -11.67 4.80
C GLY A 57 7.89 -10.40 5.15
N VAL A 58 8.01 -9.41 4.28
CA VAL A 58 7.35 -8.09 4.40
C VAL A 58 6.72 -7.72 3.05
N PHE A 59 5.87 -6.70 3.03
CA PHE A 59 5.40 -6.16 1.75
C PHE A 59 6.56 -5.58 0.92
N THR A 60 6.53 -5.80 -0.37
CA THR A 60 7.36 -5.05 -1.33
C THR A 60 6.90 -3.59 -1.39
N LEU A 61 7.76 -2.67 -1.84
CA LEU A 61 7.37 -1.28 -2.01
C LEU A 61 6.24 -1.09 -3.05
N PRO A 62 6.26 -1.79 -4.21
CA PRO A 62 5.13 -1.82 -5.14
C PRO A 62 3.81 -2.22 -4.49
N GLU A 63 3.81 -3.27 -3.66
CA GLU A 63 2.59 -3.72 -2.98
C GLU A 63 2.04 -2.67 -2.02
N LEU A 64 2.90 -2.00 -1.26
CA LEU A 64 2.46 -0.89 -0.41
C LEU A 64 1.89 0.28 -1.24
N GLY A 65 2.46 0.55 -2.41
CA GLY A 65 1.92 1.52 -3.36
C GLY A 65 0.54 1.13 -3.85
N VAL A 66 0.34 -0.14 -4.24
CA VAL A 66 -0.97 -0.66 -4.67
C VAL A 66 -2.01 -0.59 -3.56
N LEU A 67 -1.65 -0.86 -2.31
CA LEU A 67 -2.54 -0.66 -1.16
C LEU A 67 -2.91 0.82 -0.94
N GLN A 68 -2.10 1.75 -1.45
CA GLN A 68 -2.40 3.19 -1.54
C GLN A 68 -3.05 3.57 -2.87
N THR A 69 -3.46 2.61 -3.70
CA THR A 69 -4.07 2.81 -5.03
C THR A 69 -3.16 3.47 -6.07
N PHE A 70 -1.83 3.34 -5.90
CA PHE A 70 -0.89 3.62 -6.97
C PHE A 70 -0.80 2.42 -7.93
N PRO A 71 -0.42 2.65 -9.19
CA PRO A 71 -0.03 1.59 -10.11
C PRO A 71 1.13 0.77 -9.55
N ARG A 72 1.17 -0.51 -9.88
CA ARG A 72 2.24 -1.42 -9.41
C ARG A 72 3.62 -0.98 -9.85
N ASP A 73 3.73 -0.38 -11.03
CA ASP A 73 4.96 0.12 -11.66
C ASP A 73 5.18 1.63 -11.43
N TYR A 74 4.49 2.24 -10.45
CA TYR A 74 4.63 3.68 -10.20
C TYR A 74 6.09 4.08 -9.95
N PRO A 75 6.62 5.09 -10.67
CA PRO A 75 8.04 5.42 -10.66
C PRO A 75 8.42 6.26 -9.42
N TRP A 76 8.44 5.63 -8.24
CA TRP A 76 8.87 6.28 -7.00
C TRP A 76 10.25 6.93 -7.17
N ARG A 77 10.34 8.22 -6.87
CA ARG A 77 11.55 9.01 -7.14
C ARG A 77 12.69 8.58 -6.20
N ARG A 78 13.84 8.33 -6.83
CA ARG A 78 15.14 8.11 -6.17
C ARG A 78 15.76 9.49 -5.94
N VAL A 79 16.28 9.74 -4.73
CA VAL A 79 16.92 11.04 -4.45
C VAL A 79 18.31 11.14 -5.10
N ASN A 80 19.00 10.02 -5.37
CA ASN A 80 20.39 10.03 -5.87
C ASN A 80 20.71 8.97 -6.96
N GLY A 81 19.72 8.42 -7.68
CA GLY A 81 19.96 7.36 -8.68
C GLY A 81 20.28 5.97 -8.10
N ASP A 82 20.39 5.85 -6.78
CA ASP A 82 20.61 4.59 -6.05
C ASP A 82 19.59 3.50 -6.39
N ASP A 83 20.01 2.23 -6.31
CA ASP A 83 19.11 1.08 -6.45
C ASP A 83 18.05 1.04 -5.34
N VAL A 84 16.89 0.43 -5.62
CA VAL A 84 15.77 0.31 -4.66
C VAL A 84 16.16 -0.49 -3.41
N ASP A 85 17.17 -1.36 -3.55
CA ASP A 85 17.71 -2.21 -2.47
C ASP A 85 18.88 -1.58 -1.72
N THR A 86 19.32 -0.36 -2.10
CA THR A 86 20.36 0.36 -1.36
C THR A 86 19.89 0.66 0.07
N PRO A 87 20.73 0.40 1.10
CA PRO A 87 20.38 0.72 2.48
C PRO A 87 19.92 2.17 2.64
N GLY A 88 18.75 2.36 3.26
CA GLY A 88 18.13 3.68 3.44
C GLY A 88 17.11 4.07 2.36
N VAL A 89 17.29 3.64 1.11
CA VAL A 89 16.37 3.97 -0.02
C VAL A 89 14.98 3.41 0.24
N ARG A 90 14.89 2.16 0.70
CA ARG A 90 13.62 1.52 1.05
C ARG A 90 12.81 2.33 2.07
N SER A 91 13.47 2.92 3.06
CA SER A 91 12.78 3.74 4.07
C SER A 91 12.26 5.05 3.49
N VAL A 92 13.02 5.68 2.59
CA VAL A 92 12.61 6.92 1.91
C VAL A 92 11.39 6.66 1.02
N ILE A 93 11.42 5.59 0.21
CA ILE A 93 10.28 5.24 -0.65
C ILE A 93 9.06 4.83 0.19
N ALA A 94 9.26 4.07 1.28
CA ALA A 94 8.16 3.74 2.19
C ALA A 94 7.51 5.00 2.79
N GLN A 95 8.30 6.03 3.12
CA GLN A 95 7.77 7.33 3.56
C GLN A 95 7.02 8.06 2.44
N GLN A 96 7.53 8.06 1.20
CA GLN A 96 6.79 8.61 0.06
C GLN A 96 5.42 7.94 -0.09
N ILE A 97 5.37 6.60 -0.05
CA ILE A 97 4.13 5.82 -0.13
C ILE A 97 3.19 6.15 1.03
N GLY A 98 3.70 6.14 2.26
CA GLY A 98 2.88 6.32 3.45
C GLY A 98 2.34 7.73 3.64
N ASN A 99 3.05 8.75 3.14
CA ASN A 99 2.64 10.15 3.24
C ASN A 99 1.78 10.62 2.06
N ALA A 100 1.70 9.82 0.99
CA ALA A 100 0.93 10.18 -0.20
C ALA A 100 -0.58 10.13 0.06
N VAL A 101 -1.32 11.01 -0.63
CA VAL A 101 -2.77 10.88 -0.78
C VAL A 101 -3.04 9.76 -1.80
N PRO A 102 -3.92 8.78 -1.51
CA PRO A 102 -4.26 7.73 -2.46
C PRO A 102 -4.79 8.30 -3.78
N PRO A 103 -4.24 7.93 -4.96
CA PRO A 103 -4.68 8.47 -6.24
C PRO A 103 -6.18 8.35 -6.50
N ARG A 104 -6.80 7.20 -6.16
CA ARG A 104 -8.27 7.04 -6.32
C ARG A 104 -9.05 8.04 -5.47
N LEU A 105 -8.63 8.29 -4.23
CA LEU A 105 -9.25 9.32 -3.39
C LEU A 105 -9.08 10.71 -4.00
N GLY A 106 -7.86 11.06 -4.43
CA GLY A 106 -7.58 12.33 -5.09
C GLY A 106 -8.44 12.56 -6.33
N MET A 107 -8.60 11.52 -7.16
CA MET A 107 -9.47 11.56 -8.35
C MET A 107 -10.93 11.80 -7.99
N HIS A 108 -11.48 11.13 -6.97
CA HIS A 108 -12.86 11.37 -6.53
C HIS A 108 -13.06 12.80 -5.99
N VAL A 109 -12.09 13.33 -5.24
CA VAL A 109 -12.13 14.72 -4.75
C VAL A 109 -12.09 15.72 -5.90
N LEU A 110 -11.17 15.55 -6.85
CA LEU A 110 -11.05 16.42 -8.02
C LEU A 110 -12.29 16.36 -8.92
N ALA A 111 -12.81 15.15 -9.18
CA ALA A 111 -14.03 14.98 -9.96
C ALA A 111 -15.21 15.70 -9.33
N SER A 112 -15.36 15.60 -8.01
CA SER A 112 -16.40 16.34 -7.28
C SER A 112 -16.20 17.85 -7.36
N ALA A 113 -14.96 18.34 -7.23
CA ALA A 113 -14.67 19.78 -7.26
C ALA A 113 -14.86 20.39 -8.66
N LEU A 114 -14.61 19.61 -9.71
CA LEU A 114 -14.70 20.03 -11.10
C LEU A 114 -16.02 19.64 -11.77
N ASN A 115 -16.98 19.07 -11.02
CA ASN A 115 -18.24 18.53 -11.53
C ASN A 115 -18.07 17.55 -12.70
N VAL A 116 -17.04 16.71 -12.64
CA VAL A 116 -16.83 15.64 -13.62
C VAL A 116 -17.89 14.57 -13.42
N PRO A 117 -18.62 14.15 -14.47
CA PRO A 117 -19.59 13.07 -14.38
C PRO A 117 -18.96 11.76 -13.88
N ARG A 118 -19.77 10.95 -13.19
CA ARG A 118 -19.28 9.70 -12.58
C ARG A 118 -18.80 8.72 -13.64
N GLU A 119 -19.50 8.64 -14.76
CA GLU A 119 -19.18 7.80 -15.91
C GLU A 119 -17.79 8.12 -16.49
N ASP A 120 -17.45 9.40 -16.62
CA ASP A 120 -16.14 9.85 -17.12
C ASP A 120 -15.03 9.51 -16.13
N LEU A 121 -15.30 9.67 -14.83
CA LEU A 121 -14.37 9.28 -13.77
C LEU A 121 -14.11 7.76 -13.77
N GLU A 122 -15.16 6.95 -13.85
CA GLU A 122 -15.04 5.49 -13.89
C GLU A 122 -14.30 5.03 -15.15
N ALA A 123 -14.55 5.67 -16.29
CA ALA A 123 -13.80 5.42 -17.52
C ALA A 123 -12.31 5.76 -17.33
N ALA A 124 -11.99 6.94 -16.76
CA ALA A 124 -10.62 7.36 -16.50
C ALA A 124 -9.87 6.43 -15.54
N LEU A 125 -10.53 5.95 -14.48
CA LEU A 125 -9.96 5.01 -13.52
C LEU A 125 -9.65 3.64 -14.16
N LYS A 126 -10.41 3.22 -15.18
CA LYS A 126 -10.18 1.97 -15.92
C LYS A 126 -9.15 2.09 -17.05
N LEU A 127 -9.01 3.27 -17.65
CA LEU A 127 -8.18 3.50 -18.85
C LEU A 127 -6.68 3.60 -18.58
N ARG A 128 -6.28 4.08 -17.39
CA ARG A 128 -4.87 4.41 -17.10
C ARG A 128 -4.17 3.43 -16.17
N TYR A 129 -4.92 2.67 -15.37
CA TYR A 129 -4.35 1.90 -14.27
C TYR A 129 -5.05 0.55 -14.15
N HIS A 130 -4.35 -0.52 -14.52
CA HIS A 130 -4.74 -1.87 -14.12
C HIS A 130 -4.42 -2.02 -12.63
N TYR A 131 -5.45 -1.86 -11.80
CA TYR A 131 -5.38 -2.16 -10.37
C TYR A 131 -5.61 -3.64 -10.11
#